data_AF-A0A2V5IV62-F1
#
_entry.id   AF-A0A2V5IV62-F1
#
_cell.length_a   1.000
_cell.length_b   1.000
_cell.length_c   1.000
_cell.angle_alpha   90.00
_cell.angle_beta   90.00
_cell.angle_gamma   90.00
#
_symmetry.space_group_name_H-M   'P 1'
#
loop_
_entity.id
_entity.type
_entity.pdbx_description
1 polymer ?
#
loop_
_entity_poly.entity_id
_entity_poly.type
_entity_poly.pdbx_seq_one_letter_code
_entity_poly.pdbx_strand_id
1 'polypeptide(L)'
;MATTGTPPVHSTIDGVMFTLTRQQHPNPQGVVIDHVHLEREGLGAGGHWVSLAGRLLQQHWRRHPLGRGERRSGAAVICGGRVRLFTDEPTFRQPVALPFYHLNEAEWPAVDGMAPPLPVLLAFQEHLMKPGTGLTEERL
;
A
#
# COMPACT_ATOMS: atom_id res chain seq x y z
N MET A 1 2.46 -17.28 9.54
CA MET A 1 3.53 -17.01 8.55
C MET A 1 2.87 -16.45 7.30
N ALA A 2 3.28 -15.28 6.81
CA ALA A 2 2.81 -14.75 5.53
C ALA A 2 3.31 -15.66 4.41
N THR A 3 2.40 -16.12 3.56
CA THR A 3 2.76 -16.86 2.35
C THR A 3 3.25 -15.86 1.32
N THR A 4 4.44 -16.11 0.76
CA THR A 4 5.03 -15.28 -0.30
C THR A 4 4.10 -15.26 -1.50
N GLY A 5 3.34 -14.17 -1.62
CA GLY A 5 2.35 -13.95 -2.67
C GLY A 5 3.03 -13.36 -3.89
N THR A 6 3.00 -14.08 -5.01
CA THR A 6 3.50 -13.64 -6.31
C THR A 6 5.00 -13.26 -6.41
N PRO A 7 5.66 -13.56 -7.54
CA PRO A 7 7.01 -13.09 -7.78
C PRO A 7 7.07 -11.54 -7.81
N PRO A 8 8.21 -10.94 -7.46
CA PRO A 8 8.38 -9.49 -7.57
C PRO A 8 8.09 -9.00 -8.99
N VAL A 9 7.31 -7.94 -9.10
CA VAL A 9 7.02 -7.26 -10.35
C VAL A 9 7.95 -6.06 -10.47
N HIS A 10 8.78 -6.06 -11.51
CA HIS A 10 9.64 -4.93 -11.85
C HIS A 10 9.01 -4.15 -13.00
N SER A 11 8.89 -2.84 -12.86
CA SER A 11 8.32 -1.99 -13.92
C SER A 11 8.71 -0.52 -13.73
N THR A 12 8.17 0.34 -14.59
CA THR A 12 8.39 1.79 -14.56
C THR A 12 7.07 2.55 -14.54
N ILE A 13 7.05 3.70 -13.87
CA ILE A 13 5.96 4.68 -13.95
C ILE A 13 6.57 6.08 -13.99
N ASP A 14 6.16 6.91 -14.93
CA ASP A 14 6.69 8.28 -15.11
C ASP A 14 8.23 8.35 -15.11
N GLY A 15 8.90 7.34 -15.65
CA GLY A 15 10.36 7.23 -15.70
C GLY A 15 11.03 6.75 -14.41
N VAL A 16 10.27 6.46 -13.35
CA VAL A 16 10.75 5.92 -12.07
C VAL A 16 10.64 4.40 -12.07
N MET A 17 11.74 3.71 -11.81
CA MET A 17 11.74 2.25 -11.64
C MET A 17 11.14 1.87 -10.29
N PHE A 18 10.40 0.77 -10.28
CA PHE A 18 9.87 0.22 -9.04
C PHE A 18 9.87 -1.30 -9.03
N THR A 19 9.94 -1.84 -7.81
CA THR A 19 9.71 -3.26 -7.53
C THR A 19 8.51 -3.38 -6.61
N LEU A 20 7.54 -4.23 -6.97
CA LEU A 20 6.35 -4.50 -6.18
C LEU A 20 6.32 -5.98 -5.78
N THR A 21 6.10 -6.25 -4.50
CA THR A 21 5.84 -7.60 -3.98
C THR A 21 4.54 -7.60 -3.21
N ARG A 22 3.72 -8.64 -3.39
CA ARG A 22 2.44 -8.76 -2.71
C ARG A 22 2.56 -9.72 -1.54
N GLN A 23 2.16 -9.30 -0.35
CA GLN A 23 2.14 -10.19 0.81
C GLN A 23 0.71 -10.44 1.24
N GLN A 24 0.30 -11.71 1.18
CA GLN A 24 -0.95 -12.14 1.80
C GLN A 24 -0.68 -12.46 3.26
N HIS A 25 -1.38 -11.74 4.14
CA HIS A 25 -1.31 -12.05 5.56
C HIS A 25 -2.24 -13.22 5.87
N PRO A 26 -1.82 -14.19 6.71
CA PRO A 26 -2.55 -15.43 6.96
C PRO A 26 -3.81 -15.24 7.84
N ASN A 27 -4.42 -14.05 7.80
CA ASN A 27 -5.59 -13.73 8.60
C ASN A 27 -6.88 -14.24 7.91
N PRO A 28 -7.94 -14.55 8.68
CA PRO A 28 -9.22 -15.01 8.12
C PRO A 28 -10.00 -13.91 7.38
N GLN A 29 -9.51 -12.68 7.40
CA GLN A 29 -10.17 -11.51 6.83
C GLN A 29 -9.64 -11.15 5.44
N GLY A 30 -8.64 -11.88 4.91
CA GLY A 30 -8.16 -11.71 3.54
C GLY A 30 -7.48 -10.37 3.29
N VAL A 31 -6.60 -9.94 4.20
CA VAL A 31 -5.84 -8.69 4.03
C VAL A 31 -4.60 -8.93 3.18
N VAL A 32 -4.40 -8.04 2.20
CA VAL A 32 -3.26 -8.02 1.29
C VAL A 32 -2.46 -6.74 1.50
N ILE A 33 -1.14 -6.84 1.58
CA ILE A 33 -0.24 -5.68 1.68
C ILE A 33 0.79 -5.74 0.55
N ASP A 34 0.71 -4.77 -0.36
CA ASP A 34 1.71 -4.59 -1.42
C ASP A 34 2.91 -3.80 -0.88
N HIS A 35 4.11 -4.36 -0.98
CA HIS A 35 5.35 -3.68 -0.66
C HIS A 35 5.96 -3.16 -1.96
N VAL A 36 6.11 -1.83 -2.06
CA VAL A 36 6.62 -1.15 -3.24
C VAL A 36 7.93 -0.47 -2.90
N HIS A 37 8.99 -0.78 -3.62
CA HIS A 37 10.26 -0.06 -3.57
C HIS A 37 10.36 0.84 -4.79
N LEU A 38 10.45 2.15 -4.58
CA LEU A 38 10.68 3.14 -5.63
C LEU A 38 12.16 3.49 -5.67
N GLU A 39 12.76 3.36 -6.85
CA GLU A 39 14.13 3.81 -7.07
C GLU A 39 14.17 5.34 -7.06
N ARG A 40 15.19 5.91 -6.40
CA ARG A 40 15.32 7.36 -6.28
C ARG A 40 15.67 8.03 -7.61
N GLU A 41 16.35 7.28 -8.48
CA GLU A 41 16.70 7.69 -9.83
C GLU A 41 15.42 7.99 -10.62
N GLY A 42 15.26 9.25 -11.06
CA GLY A 42 14.09 9.72 -11.80
C GLY A 42 13.12 10.62 -11.03
N LEU A 43 13.25 10.76 -9.70
CA LEU A 43 12.31 11.56 -8.89
C LEU A 43 12.57 13.07 -8.85
N GLY A 44 13.61 13.57 -9.53
CA GLY A 44 13.97 15.00 -9.59
C GLY A 44 14.30 15.62 -8.22
N ALA A 45 14.74 16.88 -8.22
CA ALA A 45 15.14 17.60 -6.99
C ALA A 45 13.96 17.92 -6.04
N GLY A 46 12.72 17.84 -6.53
CA GLY A 46 11.49 18.18 -5.78
C GLY A 46 10.72 16.97 -5.20
N GLY A 47 11.07 15.74 -5.56
CA GLY A 47 10.69 14.52 -4.85
C GLY A 47 9.19 14.34 -4.51
N HIS A 48 8.27 14.54 -5.47
CA HIS A 48 6.83 14.25 -5.28
C HIS A 48 6.48 12.75 -5.36
N TRP A 49 7.31 11.90 -4.76
CA TRP A 49 7.19 10.44 -4.85
C TRP A 49 5.88 9.90 -4.26
N VAL A 50 5.26 10.64 -3.34
CA VAL A 50 3.99 10.31 -2.70
C VAL A 50 2.84 10.29 -3.72
N SER A 51 2.76 11.32 -4.56
CA SER A 51 1.73 11.41 -5.59
C SER A 51 1.96 10.35 -6.66
N LEU A 52 3.22 10.07 -7.00
CA LEU A 52 3.60 8.98 -7.88
C LEU A 52 3.19 7.61 -7.30
N ALA A 53 3.46 7.39 -6.02
CA ALA A 53 3.07 6.18 -5.29
C ALA A 53 1.55 5.98 -5.31
N GLY A 54 0.76 7.01 -4.99
CA GLY A 54 -0.70 6.93 -5.04
C GLY A 54 -1.23 6.56 -6.42
N ARG A 55 -0.70 7.17 -7.49
CA ARG A 55 -1.07 6.85 -8.88
C ARG A 55 -0.68 5.42 -9.27
N LEU A 56 0.53 4.99 -8.91
CA LEU A 56 1.02 3.63 -9.15
C LEU A 56 0.10 2.62 -8.49
N LEU A 57 -0.22 2.79 -7.21
CA LEU A 57 -1.06 1.88 -6.44
C LEU A 57 -2.47 1.81 -7.01
N GLN A 58 -3.05 2.96 -7.35
CA GLN A 58 -4.36 3.02 -7.98
C GLN A 58 -4.39 2.27 -9.33
N GLN A 59 -3.37 2.45 -10.16
CA GLN A 59 -3.25 1.70 -11.42
C GLN A 59 -3.03 0.21 -11.20
N HIS A 60 -2.20 -0.15 -10.21
CA HIS A 60 -1.89 -1.54 -9.86
C HIS A 60 -3.12 -2.27 -9.35
N TRP A 61 -3.84 -1.73 -8.36
CA TRP A 61 -5.05 -2.35 -7.80
C TRP A 61 -6.19 -2.44 -8.82
N ARG A 62 -6.29 -1.50 -9.77
CA ARG A 62 -7.23 -1.62 -10.89
C ARG A 62 -6.93 -2.79 -11.82
N ARG A 63 -5.65 -3.09 -12.06
CA ARG A 63 -5.21 -4.20 -12.92
C ARG A 63 -5.18 -5.54 -12.18
N HIS A 64 -4.96 -5.50 -10.88
CA HIS A 64 -4.85 -6.66 -10.00
C HIS A 64 -5.85 -6.52 -8.84
N PRO A 65 -7.16 -6.60 -9.14
CA PRO A 65 -8.19 -6.52 -8.12
C PRO A 65 -8.04 -7.66 -7.11
N LEU A 66 -8.68 -7.49 -5.96
CA LEU A 66 -8.72 -8.49 -4.89
C LEU A 66 -9.22 -9.83 -5.42
N GLY A 67 -8.47 -10.89 -5.13
CA GLY A 67 -8.82 -12.27 -5.42
C GLY A 67 -9.90 -12.82 -4.49
N ARG A 68 -10.35 -14.05 -4.78
CA ARG A 68 -11.38 -14.72 -3.98
C ARG A 68 -10.90 -14.92 -2.53
N GLY A 69 -11.64 -14.38 -1.58
CA GLY A 69 -11.32 -14.45 -0.15
C GLY A 69 -10.48 -13.28 0.36
N GLU A 70 -9.98 -12.42 -0.52
CA GLU A 70 -9.32 -11.16 -0.14
C GLU A 70 -10.39 -10.06 0.03
N ARG A 71 -10.26 -9.22 1.06
CA ARG A 71 -11.27 -8.18 1.39
C ARG A 71 -10.72 -6.76 1.34
N ARG A 72 -9.42 -6.57 1.58
CA ARG A 72 -8.79 -5.25 1.56
C ARG A 72 -7.34 -5.30 1.09
N SER A 73 -6.97 -4.27 0.34
CA SER A 73 -5.58 -3.99 -0.02
C SER A 73 -5.06 -2.82 0.81
N GLY A 74 -3.81 -2.92 1.21
CA GLY A 74 -2.98 -1.80 1.61
C GLY A 74 -1.64 -1.87 0.92
N ALA A 75 -0.83 -0.83 1.07
CA ALA A 75 0.53 -0.83 0.57
C ALA A 75 1.50 -0.12 1.51
N ALA A 76 2.72 -0.63 1.54
CA ALA A 76 3.88 0.03 2.11
C ALA A 76 4.81 0.45 0.98
N VAL A 77 4.98 1.76 0.78
CA VAL A 77 5.82 2.32 -0.28
C VAL A 77 7.08 2.89 0.33
N ILE A 78 8.23 2.34 -0.08
CA ILE A 78 9.55 2.72 0.37
C ILE A 78 10.25 3.49 -0.75
N CYS A 79 10.79 4.66 -0.42
CA CYS A 79 11.54 5.50 -1.36
C CYS A 79 12.66 6.21 -0.62
N GLY A 80 13.91 5.95 -0.99
CA GLY A 80 15.08 6.64 -0.43
C GLY A 80 15.17 6.58 1.10
N GLY A 81 14.85 5.42 1.69
CA GLY A 81 14.88 5.20 3.14
C GLY A 81 13.68 5.78 3.90
N ARG A 82 12.64 6.24 3.20
CA ARG A 82 11.38 6.72 3.79
C ARG A 82 10.25 5.79 3.40
N VAL A 83 9.27 5.63 4.29
CA VAL A 83 8.11 4.76 4.10
C VAL A 83 6.83 5.57 4.24
N ARG A 84 5.90 5.36 3.31
CA ARG A 84 4.50 5.78 3.43
C ARG A 84 3.58 4.61 3.24
N LEU A 85 2.54 4.58 4.05
CA LEU A 85 1.51 3.54 3.98
C LEU A 85 0.28 4.10 3.27
N PHE A 86 -0.40 3.24 2.51
CA PHE A 86 -1.60 3.59 1.75
C PHE A 86 -2.69 2.54 1.94
N THR A 87 -3.92 2.97 2.17
CA THR A 87 -5.09 2.09 2.18
C THR A 87 -5.83 2.18 0.86
N ASP A 88 -6.46 1.08 0.46
CA ASP A 88 -7.53 1.13 -0.55
C ASP A 88 -8.84 1.54 0.11
N GLU A 89 -9.41 2.68 -0.30
CA GLU A 89 -10.65 3.20 0.27
C GLU A 89 -11.88 2.50 -0.36
N PRO A 90 -12.59 1.64 0.38
CA PRO A 90 -13.70 0.84 -0.14
C PRO A 90 -14.93 1.67 -0.54
N THR A 91 -15.04 2.91 -0.05
CA THR A 91 -16.22 3.76 -0.28
C THR A 91 -16.36 4.11 -1.76
N PHE A 92 -15.24 4.20 -2.48
CA PHE A 92 -15.25 4.43 -3.91
C PHE A 92 -15.34 3.07 -4.60
N ARG A 93 -16.30 2.88 -5.51
CA ARG A 93 -16.48 1.64 -6.30
C ARG A 93 -15.28 1.27 -7.19
N GLN A 94 -14.16 1.98 -7.04
CA GLN A 94 -12.91 1.82 -7.75
C GLN A 94 -11.78 1.96 -6.72
N PRO A 95 -10.63 1.29 -6.91
CA PRO A 95 -9.52 1.45 -6.00
C PRO A 95 -9.05 2.90 -5.90
N VAL A 96 -8.85 3.38 -4.68
CA VAL A 96 -8.34 4.73 -4.37
C VAL A 96 -7.31 4.60 -3.26
N ALA A 97 -6.04 4.89 -3.60
CA ALA A 97 -4.93 4.87 -2.67
C ALA A 97 -4.91 6.15 -1.83
N LEU A 98 -5.28 6.04 -0.55
CA LEU A 98 -5.23 7.14 0.41
C LEU A 98 -4.05 6.95 1.37
N PRO A 99 -3.29 8.01 1.72
CA PRO A 99 -2.25 7.92 2.73
C PRO A 99 -2.85 7.51 4.08
N PHE A 100 -2.21 6.55 4.74
CA PHE A 100 -2.53 6.15 6.10
C PHE A 100 -1.70 6.98 7.09
N TYR A 101 -2.39 7.47 8.13
CA TYR A 101 -1.78 8.26 9.19
C TYR A 101 -1.83 7.47 10.50
N HIS A 102 -0.70 7.41 11.21
CA HIS A 102 -0.61 6.83 12.54
C HIS A 102 0.02 7.85 13.48
N LEU A 103 -0.65 8.16 14.59
CA LEU A 103 -0.21 9.17 15.56
C LEU A 103 0.09 10.54 14.90
N ASN A 104 -0.72 10.94 13.92
CA ASN A 104 -0.55 12.15 13.10
C ASN A 104 0.69 12.16 12.18
N GLU A 105 1.47 11.09 12.16
CA GLU A 105 2.56 10.91 11.21
C GLU A 105 2.05 10.16 9.98
N ALA A 106 2.59 10.51 8.81
CA ALA A 106 2.27 9.88 7.53
C ALA A 106 3.47 9.18 6.90
N GLU A 107 4.67 9.42 7.44
CA GLU A 107 5.93 9.03 6.87
C GLU A 107 6.93 8.65 7.96
N TRP A 108 7.63 7.55 7.75
CA TRP A 108 8.55 6.97 8.73
C TRP A 108 9.89 6.58 8.09
N PRO A 109 10.99 6.50 8.85
CA PRO A 109 12.22 5.92 8.35
C PRO A 109 12.03 4.42 8.06
N ALA A 110 12.61 3.95 6.96
CA ALA A 110 12.64 2.52 6.62
C ALA A 110 13.66 1.78 7.51
N VAL A 111 13.28 0.62 8.04
CA VAL A 111 14.18 -0.30 8.73
C VAL A 111 15.08 -0.96 7.70
N ASP A 112 16.40 -0.86 7.90
CA ASP A 112 17.44 -1.32 6.99
C ASP A 112 17.24 -0.84 5.53
N GLY A 113 16.55 0.28 5.35
CA GLY A 113 16.21 0.83 4.04
C GLY A 113 15.09 0.10 3.28
N MET A 114 14.53 -0.98 3.82
CA MET A 114 13.72 -1.94 3.03
C MET A 114 12.34 -2.24 3.61
N ALA A 115 12.00 -1.79 4.82
CA ALA A 115 10.73 -2.13 5.45
C ALA A 115 10.13 -1.00 6.30
N PRO A 116 8.79 -0.94 6.46
CA PRO A 116 8.16 -0.11 7.49
C PRO A 116 8.61 -0.54 8.90
N PRO A 117 8.68 0.39 9.87
CA PRO A 117 8.84 0.02 11.28
C PRO A 117 7.73 -0.92 11.74
N LEU A 118 8.10 -1.95 12.51
CA LEU A 118 7.15 -2.98 12.96
C LEU A 118 5.92 -2.40 13.68
N PRO A 119 6.03 -1.45 14.62
CA PRO A 119 4.84 -0.88 15.28
C PRO A 119 3.86 -0.22 14.30
N VAL A 120 4.38 0.47 13.28
CA VAL A 120 3.58 1.14 12.26
C VAL A 120 2.91 0.11 11.35
N LEU A 121 3.64 -0.94 10.95
CA LEU A 121 3.09 -2.03 10.15
C LEU A 121 1.98 -2.79 10.89
N LEU A 122 2.12 -3.03 12.20
CA LEU A 122 1.10 -3.67 13.02
C LEU A 122 -0.15 -2.80 13.14
N ALA A 123 0.00 -1.50 13.44
CA ALA A 123 -1.13 -0.57 13.51
C ALA A 123 -1.87 -0.46 12.16
N PHE A 124 -1.12 -0.53 11.06
CA PHE A 124 -1.68 -0.55 9.72
C PHE A 124 -2.43 -1.84 9.41
N GLN A 125 -1.88 -3.00 9.76
CA GLN A 125 -2.57 -4.29 9.66
C GLN A 125 -3.87 -4.27 10.46
N GLU A 126 -3.83 -3.81 11.72
CA GLU A 126 -5.02 -3.65 12.56
C GLU A 126 -6.08 -2.75 11.92
N HIS A 127 -5.65 -1.64 11.29
CA HIS A 127 -6.56 -0.76 10.56
C HIS A 127 -7.23 -1.48 9.38
N LEU A 128 -6.46 -2.21 8.56
CA LEU A 128 -6.99 -2.99 7.44
C LEU A 128 -7.90 -4.15 7.88
N MET A 129 -7.71 -4.65 9.10
CA MET A 129 -8.54 -5.71 9.69
C MET A 129 -9.88 -5.20 10.21
N LYS A 130 -10.00 -3.92 10.52
CA LYS A 130 -11.28 -3.35 10.95
C LYS A 130 -12.25 -3.42 9.77
N PRO A 131 -13.51 -3.86 9.99
CA PRO A 131 -14.54 -3.67 8.99
C PRO A 131 -14.57 -2.16 8.70
N GLY A 132 -14.38 -1.78 7.44
CA GLY A 132 -14.53 -0.37 7.10
C GLY A 132 -15.91 0.05 7.56
N THR A 133 -15.98 1.25 8.12
CA THR A 133 -17.24 1.97 8.28
C THR A 133 -17.77 2.20 6.87
N GLY A 134 -18.38 1.17 6.28
CA GLY A 134 -19.33 1.38 5.22
C GLY A 134 -20.31 2.35 5.83
N LEU A 135 -20.36 3.57 5.30
CA LEU A 135 -21.63 4.26 5.26
C LEU A 135 -22.56 3.24 4.63
N THR A 136 -23.35 2.60 5.50
CA THR A 136 -24.34 1.62 5.12
C THR A 136 -25.10 2.20 3.94
N GLU A 137 -25.34 1.37 2.92
CA GLU A 137 -26.34 1.63 1.88
C GLU A 137 -27.77 1.68 2.48
N GLU A 138 -27.94 2.28 3.66
CA GLU A 138 -29.21 2.62 4.28
C GLU A 138 -29.39 4.13 4.19
N ARG A 139 -29.57 4.64 2.97
CA ARG A 139 -30.27 5.91 2.66
C ARG A 139 -30.24 6.19 1.15
N LEU A 140 -30.93 5.36 0.38
CA LEU A 140 -31.57 5.77 -0.87
C LEU A 140 -32.93 5.09 -0.97
#